data_AF-A0A9X8VF02-F1
#
_entry.id   AF-A0A9X8VF02-F1
#
_cell.length_a   1.000
_cell.length_b   1.000
_cell.length_c   1.000
_cell.angle_alpha   90.00
_cell.angle_beta   90.00
_cell.angle_gamma   90.00
#
_symmetry.space_group_name_H-M   'P 1'
#
loop_
_entity.id
_entity.type
_entity.pdbx_description
1 polymer ?
#
loop_
_entity_poly.entity_id
_entity_poly.type
_entity_poly.pdbx_seq_one_letter_code
_entity_poly.pdbx_strand_id
1 'polypeptide(L)' 'MMTPPKAEKRPYPITIHGDTRVDDYYWLRDDERADRQVLDYLQAENAYTDAMLKPQQALRETLYEEMVARIPQ' A
#
# COMPACT_ATOMS: atom_id res chain seq x y z
N MET A 1 -19.13 -4.34 5.26
CA MET A 1 -18.12 -3.53 4.52
C MET A 1 -16.89 -3.47 5.39
N MET A 2 -15.69 -3.69 4.82
CA MET A 2 -14.47 -3.59 5.61
C MET A 2 -14.03 -2.13 5.67
N THR A 3 -13.62 -1.66 6.85
CA THR A 3 -13.12 -0.31 7.03
C THR A 3 -11.66 -0.26 6.56
N PRO A 4 -11.23 0.77 5.80
CA PRO A 4 -9.84 0.90 5.41
C PRO A 4 -8.95 1.08 6.64
N PRO A 5 -7.73 0.52 6.65
CA PRO A 5 -6.78 0.76 7.71
C PRO A 5 -6.42 2.25 7.72
N LYS A 6 -6.18 2.79 8.92
CA LYS A 6 -5.82 4.18 9.10
C LYS A 6 -4.43 4.25 9.72
N ALA A 7 -3.48 4.78 8.96
CA ALA A 7 -2.12 4.98 9.46
C ALA A 7 -2.13 5.91 10.67
N GLU A 8 -1.29 5.58 11.65
CA GLU A 8 -0.99 6.48 12.76
C GLU A 8 -0.29 7.74 12.22
N LYS A 9 -0.66 8.90 12.77
CA LYS A 9 -0.01 10.17 12.44
C LYS A 9 1.11 10.42 13.43
N ARG A 10 2.35 10.50 12.94
CA ARG A 10 3.55 10.82 13.71
C ARG A 10 4.19 12.07 13.08
N PRO A 11 3.89 13.26 13.61
CA PRO A 11 4.40 14.51 13.06
C PRO A 11 5.93 14.49 12.97
N TYR A 12 6.47 14.50 11.76
CA TYR A 12 7.91 14.56 11.50
C TYR A 12 8.25 15.83 10.72
N PRO A 13 9.00 16.79 11.30
CA PRO A 13 9.36 18.02 10.60
C PRO A 13 10.48 17.75 9.58
N ILE A 14 10.28 18.24 8.35
CA ILE A 14 11.24 18.18 7.25
C ILE A 14 11.52 19.62 6.82
N THR A 15 12.78 20.04 6.98
CA THR A 15 13.24 21.38 6.59
C THR A 15 14.09 21.31 5.33
N ILE A 16 13.67 22.00 4.27
CA ILE A 16 14.39 22.08 2.99
C ILE A 16 14.36 23.53 2.50
N HIS A 17 15.51 24.08 2.10
CA HIS A 17 15.66 25.47 1.65
C HIS A 17 15.10 26.52 2.61
N GLY A 18 15.14 26.24 3.92
CA GLY A 18 14.64 27.15 4.97
C GLY A 18 13.13 27.08 5.19
N ASP A 19 12.38 26.28 4.42
CA ASP A 19 10.96 26.00 4.66
C ASP A 19 10.79 24.69 5.44
N THR A 20 9.86 24.66 6.39
CA THR A 20 9.58 23.49 7.23
C THR A 20 8.18 22.98 7.00
N ARG A 21 8.08 21.73 6.54
CA ARG A 21 6.82 21.00 6.37
C ARG A 21 6.76 19.86 7.39
N VAL A 22 5.56 19.52 7.84
CA VAL A 22 5.35 18.36 8.72
C VAL A 22 4.80 17.20 7.88
N ASP A 23 5.48 16.07 7.93
CA ASP A 23 5.02 14.82 7.34
C ASP A 23 4.58 13.88 8.47
N ASP A 24 3.27 13.64 8.57
CA ASP A 24 2.67 12.74 9.57
C ASP A 24 3.00 11.26 9.33
N TYR A 25 3.50 10.90 8.15
CA TYR A 25 3.65 9.51 7.71
C TYR A 25 5.08 9.16 7.31
N TYR A 26 6.05 10.02 7.64
CA TYR A 26 7.47 9.78 7.39
C TYR A 26 7.94 8.43 7.96
N TRP A 27 7.36 8.01 9.08
CA TRP A 27 7.64 6.74 9.75
C TRP A 27 7.33 5.48 8.92
N LEU A 28 6.49 5.58 7.88
CA LEU A 28 6.24 4.46 6.96
C LEU A 28 7.45 4.14 6.08
N ARG A 29 8.41 5.08 5.97
CA ARG A 29 9.69 4.81 5.32
C ARG A 29 10.61 4.10 6.31
N ASP A 30 10.89 2.84 5.99
CA ASP A 30 11.93 2.05 6.64
C ASP A 30 12.90 1.53 5.58
N ASP A 31 14.15 1.99 5.65
CA ASP A 31 15.20 1.63 4.70
C ASP A 31 15.68 0.17 4.90
N GLU A 32 15.52 -0.40 6.11
CA GLU A 32 15.83 -1.82 6.42
C GLU A 32 14.67 -2.77 6.07
N ARG A 33 13.45 -2.22 5.94
CA ARG A 33 12.20 -2.96 5.63
C ARG A 33 11.86 -4.06 6.64
N ALA A 34 12.18 -3.83 7.90
CA ALA A 34 11.98 -4.76 9.01
C ALA A 34 11.12 -4.16 10.14
N ASP A 35 10.79 -2.87 10.10
CA ASP A 35 9.98 -2.22 11.12
C ASP A 35 8.61 -2.89 11.22
N ARG A 36 8.30 -3.33 12.44
CA ARG A 36 7.10 -4.13 12.69
C ARG A 36 5.82 -3.33 12.44
N GLN A 37 5.80 -2.04 12.79
CA GLN A 37 4.61 -1.20 12.67
C GLN A 37 4.36 -0.84 11.20
N VAL A 38 5.42 -0.63 10.42
CA VAL A 38 5.32 -0.46 8.96
C VAL A 38 4.76 -1.74 8.34
N LEU A 39 5.34 -2.90 8.66
CA LEU A 39 4.89 -4.19 8.12
C LEU A 39 3.43 -4.52 8.51
N ASP A 40 3.04 -4.26 9.76
CA ASP A 40 1.66 -4.48 10.23
C ASP A 40 0.67 -3.59 9.47
N TYR A 41 1.04 -2.32 9.21
CA TYR A 41 0.19 -1.43 8.41
C TYR A 41 0.07 -1.91 6.95
N LEU A 42 1.17 -2.31 6.32
CA LEU A 42 1.16 -2.85 4.96
C LEU A 42 0.35 -4.14 4.84
N GLN A 43 0.42 -5.03 5.84
CA GLN A 43 -0.41 -6.23 5.89
C GLN A 43 -1.90 -5.90 6.01
N ALA A 44 -2.25 -4.88 6.80
CA ALA A 44 -3.63 -4.42 6.92
C ALA A 44 -4.16 -3.84 5.58
N GLU A 45 -3.33 -3.08 4.86
CA GLU A 45 -3.66 -2.56 3.51
C GLU A 45 -3.82 -3.68 2.48
N ASN A 46 -2.98 -4.71 2.53
CA ASN A 46 -3.10 -5.89 1.67
C ASN A 46 -4.42 -6.64 1.93
N ALA A 47 -4.75 -6.89 3.20
CA ALA A 47 -6.01 -7.53 3.57
C ALA A 47 -7.22 -6.72 3.10
N TYR A 48 -7.13 -5.39 3.23
CA TYR A 48 -8.15 -4.47 2.70
C TYR A 48 -8.32 -4.57 1.19
N THR A 49 -7.21 -4.53 0.47
CA THR A 49 -7.19 -4.67 -0.99
C THR A 49 -7.79 -6.01 -1.42
N ASP A 50 -7.38 -7.11 -0.80
CA ASP A 50 -7.89 -8.45 -1.09
C ASP A 50 -9.41 -8.53 -0.86
N ALA A 51 -9.90 -8.02 0.26
CA ALA A 51 -11.33 -8.05 0.57
C ALA A 51 -12.16 -7.20 -0.41
N MET A 52 -11.67 -6.02 -0.80
CA MET A 52 -12.36 -5.13 -1.73
C MET A 52 -12.33 -5.63 -3.17
N LEU A 53 -11.24 -6.29 -3.58
CA LEU A 53 -11.08 -6.83 -4.94
C LEU A 53 -11.62 -8.25 -5.08
N LYS A 54 -11.96 -8.95 -3.99
CA LYS A 54 -12.52 -10.31 -4.02
C LYS A 54 -13.67 -10.51 -5.00
N PRO A 55 -14.66 -9.59 -5.14
CA PRO A 55 -15.75 -9.77 -6.11
C PRO A 55 -15.29 -9.75 -7.58
N GLN A 56 -14.11 -9.20 -7.86
CA GLN A 56 -13.56 -9.04 -9.21
C GLN A 56 -12.67 -10.22 -9.62
N GLN A 57 -12.56 -11.27 -8.79
CA GLN A 57 -11.64 -12.38 -9.02
C GLN A 57 -11.84 -13.06 -10.39
N ALA A 58 -13.09 -13.34 -10.77
CA ALA A 58 -13.38 -13.95 -12.07
C ALA A 58 -12.94 -13.08 -13.25
N LEU A 59 -13.16 -11.76 -13.16
CA LEU A 59 -12.72 -10.81 -14.20
C LEU A 59 -11.19 -10.75 -14.27
N ARG A 60 -10.50 -10.76 -13.12
CA ARG A 60 -9.03 -10.77 -13.06
C ARG A 60 -8.44 -12.01 -13.73
N GLU A 61 -9.06 -13.17 -13.54
CA GLU A 61 -8.65 -14.43 -14.17
C GLU A 61 -8.82 -14.36 -15.69
N THR A 62 -9.97 -13.91 -16.20
CA THR A 62 -10.19 -13.72 -17.64
C THR A 62 -9.15 -12.78 -18.26
N LEU A 63 -8.90 -11.62 -17.62
CA LEU A 63 -7.92 -10.66 -18.11
C LEU A 63 -6.50 -11.24 -18.10
N TYR A 64 -6.14 -12.02 -17.07
CA TYR A 64 -4.85 -12.69 -17.01
C TYR A 64 -4.64 -13.67 -18.17
N GLU A 65 -5.63 -14.55 -18.42
CA GLU A 65 -5.60 -15.51 -19.53
C GLU A 65 -5.47 -14.80 -20.89
N GLU A 66 -6.26 -13.74 -21.10
CA GLU A 66 -6.19 -12.94 -22.32
C GLU A 66 -4.82 -12.29 -22.54
N MET A 67 -4.21 -11.74 -21.47
CA MET A 67 -2.89 -11.11 -21.57
C MET A 67 -1.82 -12.15 -21.91
N VAL A 68 -1.81 -13.29 -21.22
CA VAL A 68 -0.84 -14.37 -21.47
C VAL A 68 -0.97 -14.91 -22.89
N ALA A 69 -2.18 -15.13 -23.38
CA ALA A 69 -2.43 -15.62 -24.74
C ALA A 69 -1.93 -14.67 -25.84
N ARG A 70 -1.74 -13.38 -25.55
CA ARG A 70 -1.27 -12.36 -26.49
C ARG A 70 0.23 -12.11 -26.45
N ILE A 71 0.98 -12.74 -25.53
CA ILE A 71 2.44 -12.60 -25.46
C ILE A 71 3.07 -13.39 -26.62
N PRO A 72 3.82 -12.72 -27.53
CA PRO A 72 4.56 -13.42 -28.58
C PRO A 72 5.64 -14.32 -27.98
N GLN A 73 5.82 -15.50 -28.57
CA GLN A 73 6.91 -16.43 -28.23
C GLN A 73 8.27 -15.89 -28.70
#